data_AF-A0A7C3Y6D7-F1
#
_entry.id   AF-A0A7C3Y6D7-F1
#
_cell.length_a   1.000
_cell.length_b   1.000
_cell.length_c   1.000
_cell.angle_alpha   90.00
_cell.angle_beta   90.00
_cell.angle_gamma   90.00
#
_symmetry.space_group_name_H-M   'P 1'
#
loop_
_entity.id
_entity.type
_entity.pdbx_description
1 polymer ?
#
loop_
_entity_poly.entity_id
_entity_poly.type
_entity_poly.pdbx_seq_one_letter_code
_entity_poly.pdbx_strand_id
1 'polypeptide(L)' 'MTQSSRLSGFYNLSLAERRQIITDWAELTPEQAASLESALSLAEADRMIENVV' A
#
# COMPACT_ATOMS: atom_id res chain seq x y z
N MET A 1 0.89 -3.69 -23.11
CA MET A 1 -0.49 -3.69 -22.59
C MET A 1 -0.75 -2.32 -21.98
N THR A 2 -1.90 -1.70 -22.25
CA THR A 2 -2.26 -0.44 -21.60
C THR A 2 -2.54 -0.71 -20.12
N GLN A 3 -1.74 -0.11 -19.25
CA GLN A 3 -1.89 -0.19 -17.80
C GLN A 3 -3.25 0.42 -17.42
N SER A 4 -4.24 -0.44 -17.21
CA SER A 4 -5.61 -0.03 -16.87
C SER A 4 -5.81 -0.16 -15.37
N SER A 5 -6.52 0.81 -14.78
CA SER A 5 -6.97 0.73 -13.38
C SER A 5 -8.11 -0.28 -13.16
N ARG A 6 -8.65 -0.90 -14.22
CA ARG A 6 -9.66 -1.96 -14.08
C ARG A 6 -9.00 -3.28 -13.70
N LEU A 7 -9.09 -3.65 -12.43
CA LEU A 7 -8.65 -4.93 -11.88
C LEU A 7 -9.87 -5.82 -11.60
N SER A 8 -10.27 -6.64 -12.59
CA SER A 8 -11.45 -7.50 -12.46
C SER A 8 -11.27 -8.52 -11.32
N GLY A 9 -12.30 -8.68 -10.49
CA GLY A 9 -12.28 -9.64 -9.38
C GLY A 9 -11.39 -9.25 -8.19
N PHE A 10 -10.79 -8.05 -8.17
CA PHE A 10 -9.86 -7.62 -7.12
C PHE A 10 -10.44 -7.71 -5.70
N TYR A 11 -11.74 -7.43 -5.54
CA TYR A 11 -12.44 -7.51 -4.25
C TYR A 11 -12.57 -8.94 -3.70
N ASN A 12 -12.42 -9.98 -4.54
CA ASN A 12 -12.46 -11.38 -4.11
C ASN A 12 -11.13 -11.87 -3.55
N LEU A 13 -10.04 -11.14 -3.80
CA LEU A 13 -8.70 -11.55 -3.41
C LEU A 13 -8.41 -11.23 -1.95
N SER A 14 -7.49 -11.99 -1.36
CA SER A 14 -6.89 -11.68 -0.06
C SER A 14 -6.06 -10.40 -0.12
N LEU A 15 -5.75 -9.82 1.04
CA LEU A 15 -4.90 -8.62 1.11
C LEU A 15 -3.50 -8.86 0.52
N ALA A 16 -2.93 -10.06 0.70
CA ALA A 16 -1.63 -10.41 0.15
C ALA A 16 -1.64 -10.43 -1.38
N GLU A 17 -2.63 -11.09 -1.99
CA GLU A 17 -2.79 -11.15 -3.45
C GLU A 17 -3.06 -9.76 -4.04
N ARG A 18 -3.87 -8.93 -3.37
CA ARG A 18 -4.10 -7.54 -3.78
C ARG A 18 -2.81 -6.73 -3.81
N ARG A 19 -1.98 -6.84 -2.75
CA ARG A 19 -0.69 -6.14 -2.68
C ARG A 19 0.24 -6.58 -3.80
N GLN A 20 0.35 -7.89 -4.06
CA GLN A 20 1.19 -8.40 -5.14
C GLN A 20 0.76 -7.82 -6.50
N ILE A 21 -0.54 -7.85 -6.81
CA ILE A 21 -1.07 -7.29 -8.06
C ILE A 21 -0.74 -5.79 -8.19
N ILE A 22 -0.88 -5.02 -7.12
CA ILE A 22 -0.60 -3.58 -7.15
C ILE A 22 0.90 -3.31 -7.27
N THR A 23 1.74 -4.08 -6.57
CA THR A 23 3.20 -3.99 -6.67
C THR A 23 3.67 -4.22 -8.10
N ASP A 24 3.18 -5.29 -8.74
CA ASP A 24 3.54 -5.61 -10.13
C ASP A 24 2.93 -4.60 -11.11
N TRP A 25 1.67 -4.22 -10.91
CA TRP A 25 0.97 -3.27 -11.77
C TRP A 25 1.61 -1.89 -11.73
N ALA A 26 2.03 -1.40 -10.57
CA ALA A 26 2.63 -0.06 -10.42
C ALA A 26 4.17 -0.06 -10.52
N GLU A 27 4.79 -1.21 -10.79
CA GLU A 27 6.25 -1.37 -10.84
C GLU A 27 6.95 -0.85 -9.57
N LEU A 28 6.36 -1.14 -8.40
CA LEU A 28 6.88 -0.63 -7.14
C LEU A 28 8.24 -1.25 -6.82
N THR A 29 9.15 -0.45 -6.27
CA THR A 29 10.40 -0.97 -5.72
C THR A 29 10.12 -1.81 -4.46
N PRO A 30 11.06 -2.67 -4.03
CA PRO A 30 10.91 -3.44 -2.79
C PRO A 30 10.59 -2.56 -1.57
N GLU A 31 11.19 -1.37 -1.48
CA GLU A 31 10.98 -0.42 -0.38
C GLU A 31 9.56 0.17 -0.40
N GLN A 32 9.05 0.50 -1.59
CA GLN A 32 7.69 1.00 -1.76
C GLN A 32 6.65 -0.09 -1.46
N ALA A 33 6.89 -1.32 -1.90
CA ALA A 33 6.03 -2.45 -1.58
C ALA A 33 6.01 -2.75 -0.08
N ALA A 34 7.17 -2.68 0.60
CA ALA A 34 7.27 -2.85 2.05
C ALA A 34 6.45 -1.79 2.82
N SER A 35 6.34 -0.57 2.27
CA SER A 35 5.57 0.50 2.89
C SER A 35 4.06 0.18 2.99
N LEU A 36 3.55 -0.71 2.13
CA LEU A 36 2.15 -1.19 2.15
C LEU A 36 1.85 -2.15 3.32
N GLU A 37 2.88 -2.65 4.01
CA GLU A 37 2.73 -3.50 5.20
C GLU A 37 2.98 -2.74 6.51
N SER A 38 3.51 -1.52 6.42
CA SER A 38 3.77 -0.65 7.55
C SER A 38 2.67 0.38 7.74
N ALA A 39 2.65 0.99 8.92
CA ALA A 39 1.83 2.15 9.23
C ALA A 39 2.72 3.28 9.79
N LEU A 40 2.17 4.50 9.82
CA LEU A 40 2.79 5.62 10.49
C LEU A 40 3.05 5.27 11.96
N SER A 41 4.29 5.47 12.43
CA SER A 41 4.60 5.24 13.84
C SER A 41 4.03 6.36 14.73
N LEU A 42 3.77 6.05 16.00
CA LEU A 42 3.33 7.08 16.97
C LEU A 42 4.34 8.22 17.11
N ALA A 43 5.64 7.93 17.04
CA ALA A 43 6.69 8.94 17.11
C ALA A 43 6.71 9.88 15.89
N GLU A 44 6.38 9.36 14.71
CA GLU A 44 6.21 10.20 13.51
C GLU A 44 4.91 11.01 13.61
N ALA A 45 3.81 10.37 14.05
CA ALA A 45 2.53 11.04 14.23
C ALA A 45 2.59 12.19 15.25
N ASP A 46 3.26 12.00 16.39
CA ASP A 46 3.48 13.02 17.44
C ASP A 46 4.24 14.26 16.92
N ARG A 47 5.05 14.09 15.87
CA ARG A 47 5.75 15.21 15.22
C ARG A 47 4.91 15.92 14.15
N MET A 48 3.75 15.38 13.79
CA MET A 48 2.90 15.93 12.73
C MET A 48 1.85 16.91 13.26
N ILE A 49 1.31 16.67 14.46
CA ILE A 49 0.25 17.48 15.07
C ILE A 49 0.39 17.53 16.59
N GLU A 50 -0.23 18.52 17.25
CA GLU A 50 -0.33 18.55 18.70
C GLU A 50 -1.46 17.63 19.23
N ASN A 51 -1.27 17.13 20.47
CA ASN A 51 -2.24 16.30 21.21
C ASN A 51 -2.54 14.90 20.62
N VAL A 52 -1.51 14.21 20.09
CA VAL A 52 -1.58 12.79 19.71
C VAL A 52 -1.81 11.90 20.96
N VAL A 53 -2.58 10.80 20.80
CA VAL A 53 -2.98 9.86 21.87
C VAL A 53 -2.59 8.42 21.57
#